data_AF-A0A2L2Z203-F1
#
_entry.id   AF-A0A2L2Z203-F1
#
_cell.length_a   1.000
_cell.length_b   1.000
_cell.length_c   1.000
_cell.angle_alpha   90.00
_cell.angle_beta   90.00
_cell.angle_gamma   90.00
#
_symmetry.space_group_name_H-M   'P 1'
#
loop_
_entity.id
_entity.type
_entity.pdbx_description
1 polymer ?
#
loop_
_entity_poly.entity_id
_entity_poly.type
_entity_poly.pdbx_seq_one_letter_code
_entity_poly.pdbx_strand_id
1 'polypeptide(L)' 'GIFIYPSGSDLALHHDQPLLKSFNVSYTCVFNLLGLPVTQCPVTLSHDGLPVGLQVVSGHYNDRLTVAV' A
#
# COMPACT_ATOMS: atom_id res chain seq x y z
N GLY A 1 13.02 6.66 10.10
CA GLY A 1 11.80 7.47 9.92
C GLY A 1 10.72 6.62 9.29
N ILE A 2 9.47 7.07 9.34
CA ILE A 2 8.32 6.38 8.75
C ILE A 2 7.75 7.26 7.64
N PHE A 3 7.39 6.64 6.51
CA PHE A 3 6.71 7.26 5.40
C PHE A 3 5.35 6.58 5.20
N ILE A 4 4.28 7.37 5.22
CA ILE A 4 2.91 6.88 5.04
C ILE A 4 2.50 7.13 3.59
N TYR A 5 2.05 6.09 2.91
CA TYR A 5 1.71 6.14 1.50
C TYR A 5 0.45 5.32 1.21
N PRO A 6 -0.46 5.73 0.31
CA PRO A 6 -1.66 4.95 0.00
C PRO A 6 -1.34 3.60 -0.68
N SER A 7 -2.13 2.57 -0.40
CA SER A 7 -1.96 1.24 -1.03
C SER A 7 -2.30 1.23 -2.53
N GLY A 8 -3.11 2.18 -2.99
CA GLY A 8 -3.47 2.37 -4.38
C GLY A 8 -4.30 3.66 -4.57
N SER A 9 -4.52 4.06 -5.82
CA SER A 9 -5.35 5.23 -6.16
C SER A 9 -6.85 4.97 -6.07
N ASP A 10 -7.26 3.70 -6.06
CA ASP A 10 -8.66 3.28 -6.06
C ASP A 10 -8.92 2.29 -4.92
N LEU A 11 -10.20 2.15 -4.58
CA LEU A 11 -10.69 1.03 -3.77
C LEU A 11 -10.52 -0.30 -4.52
N ALA A 12 -11.01 -1.38 -3.90
CA ALA A 12 -11.03 -2.71 -4.52
C ALA A 12 -11.59 -2.65 -5.95
N LEU A 13 -10.73 -2.96 -6.92
CA LEU A 13 -11.09 -2.96 -8.34
C LEU A 13 -12.03 -4.11 -8.65
N HIS A 14 -12.97 -3.88 -9.56
CA HIS A 14 -13.80 -4.97 -10.06
C HIS A 14 -12.97 -5.94 -10.90
N HIS A 15 -13.51 -7.14 -11.11
CA HIS A 15 -12.92 -8.11 -12.04
C HIS A 15 -12.62 -7.45 -13.40
N ASP A 16 -11.49 -7.83 -14.01
CA ASP A 16 -10.96 -7.32 -15.29
C ASP A 16 -10.49 -5.85 -15.33
N GLN A 17 -10.85 -5.01 -14.37
CA GLN A 17 -10.37 -3.64 -14.30
C GLN A 17 -8.85 -3.47 -14.10
N PRO A 18 -8.13 -4.38 -13.40
CA PRO A 18 -6.67 -4.24 -13.22
C PRO A 18 -5.90 -4.15 -14.54
N LEU A 19 -6.39 -4.77 -15.62
CA LEU A 19 -5.74 -4.73 -16.94
C LEU A 19 -5.72 -3.33 -17.56
N LEU A 20 -6.72 -2.51 -17.23
CA LEU A 20 -6.83 -1.13 -17.69
C LEU A 20 -6.11 -0.15 -16.76
N LYS A 21 -5.83 -0.57 -15.51
CA LYS A 21 -5.22 0.24 -14.45
C LYS A 21 -3.83 -0.27 -14.06
N SER A 22 -3.02 -0.63 -15.05
CA SER A 22 -1.67 -1.18 -14.83
C SER A 22 -0.77 -0.28 -13.98
N PHE A 23 -0.97 1.05 -14.02
CA PHE A 23 -0.20 2.00 -13.20
C PHE A 23 -0.54 1.95 -11.70
N ASN A 24 -1.62 1.29 -11.28
CA ASN A 24 -1.90 1.08 -9.85
C ASN A 24 -0.80 0.23 -9.20
N VAL A 25 -0.12 -0.63 -9.97
CA VAL A 25 1.03 -1.41 -9.47
C VAL A 25 2.19 -0.52 -9.05
N SER A 26 2.32 0.68 -9.60
CA SER A 26 3.42 1.60 -9.29
C SER A 26 3.43 2.02 -7.82
N TYR A 27 2.25 2.03 -7.16
CA TYR A 27 2.13 2.40 -5.74
C TYR A 27 2.87 1.42 -4.80
N THR A 28 3.05 0.16 -5.19
CA THR A 28 3.77 -0.85 -4.40
C THR A 28 5.10 -1.24 -5.04
N CYS A 29 5.18 -1.20 -6.37
CA CYS A 29 6.36 -1.60 -7.15
C CYS A 29 7.61 -0.79 -6.80
N VAL A 30 7.48 0.51 -6.56
CA VAL A 30 8.63 1.38 -6.23
C VAL A 30 9.36 0.87 -4.97
N PHE A 31 8.63 0.47 -3.93
CA PHE A 31 9.25 -0.01 -2.69
C PHE A 31 9.84 -1.40 -2.83
N ASN A 32 9.21 -2.27 -3.63
CA ASN A 32 9.79 -3.58 -3.99
C ASN A 32 11.12 -3.40 -4.74
N LEU A 33 11.17 -2.47 -5.71
CA LEU A 33 12.36 -2.21 -6.50
C LEU A 33 13.51 -1.63 -5.64
N LEU A 34 13.17 -0.77 -4.67
CA LEU A 34 14.14 -0.17 -3.75
C LEU A 34 14.53 -1.12 -2.59
N GLY A 35 13.84 -2.25 -2.42
CA GLY A 35 14.07 -3.20 -1.32
C GLY A 35 13.77 -2.60 0.06
N LEU A 36 12.80 -1.68 0.13
CA LEU A 36 12.44 -1.02 1.39
C LEU A 36 11.39 -1.86 2.14
N PRO A 37 11.49 -1.95 3.48
CA PRO A 37 10.47 -2.60 4.29
C PRO A 37 9.16 -1.81 4.28
N VAL A 38 8.06 -2.52 4.02
CA VAL A 38 6.70 -1.96 3.94
C VAL A 38 5.72 -2.88 4.66
N THR A 39 4.82 -2.30 5.45
CA THR A 39 3.70 -3.00 6.08
C THR A 39 2.38 -2.41 5.58
N GLN A 40 1.45 -3.28 5.15
CA GLN A 40 0.09 -2.88 4.75
C GLN A 40 -0.82 -2.87 5.97
N CYS A 41 -1.41 -1.72 6.27
CA CYS A 41 -2.31 -1.56 7.41
C CYS A 41 -3.72 -1.19 6.90
N PRO A 42 -4.75 -2.02 7.12
CA PRO A 42 -6.13 -1.64 6.85
C PRO A 42 -6.57 -0.62 7.91
N VAL A 43 -6.99 0.57 7.50
CA VAL A 43 -7.30 1.69 8.42
C VAL A 43 -8.80 1.86 8.61
N THR A 44 -9.57 1.72 7.53
CA THR A 44 -11.02 1.95 7.57
C THR A 44 -11.72 1.17 6.46
N LEU A 45 -13.04 1.24 6.49
CA LEU A 45 -13.90 0.82 5.39
C LEU A 45 -14.40 2.07 4.65
N SER A 46 -14.54 1.94 3.33
CA SER A 46 -15.29 2.89 2.51
C SER A 46 -16.76 2.91 2.94
N HIS A 47 -17.51 3.91 2.49
CA HIS A 47 -18.97 3.98 2.64
C HIS A 47 -19.66 2.68 2.16
N ASP A 48 -19.11 2.04 1.13
CA ASP A 48 -19.65 0.81 0.55
C ASP A 48 -19.08 -0.47 1.21
N GLY A 49 -18.40 -0.34 2.36
CA GLY A 49 -17.85 -1.48 3.12
C GLY A 49 -16.56 -2.08 2.56
N LEU A 50 -15.92 -1.44 1.59
CA LEU A 50 -14.66 -1.90 0.99
C LEU A 50 -13.44 -1.49 1.85
N PRO A 51 -12.43 -2.35 2.03
CA PRO A 51 -11.26 -2.03 2.83
C PRO A 51 -10.40 -0.93 2.21
N VAL A 52 -10.00 0.04 3.02
CA VAL A 52 -9.04 1.10 2.68
C VAL A 52 -7.75 0.86 3.44
N GLY A 53 -6.66 0.64 2.70
CA GLY A 53 -5.33 0.38 3.24
C GLY A 53 -4.37 1.56 3.07
N LEU A 54 -3.43 1.65 4.01
CA LEU A 54 -2.23 2.48 3.90
C LEU A 54 -0.98 1.60 4.00
N GLN A 55 0.09 2.06 3.37
CA GLN A 55 1.42 1.47 3.42
C GLN A 55 2.28 2.27 4.38
N VAL A 56 2.83 1.59 5.37
CA VAL A 56 3.83 2.12 6.29
C VAL A 56 5.20 1.67 5.80
N VAL A 57 5.99 2.61 5.29
CA VAL A 57 7.31 2.36 4.70
C VAL A 57 8.38 2.88 5.65
N SER A 58 9.48 2.14 5.80
CA SER A 58 10.66 2.63 6.51
C SER A 58 11.94 2.45 5.68
N GLY A 59 13.07 2.94 6.20
CA GLY A 59 14.37 2.73 5.58
C GLY A 59 14.85 1.27 5.70
N HIS A 60 15.86 0.88 4.94
CA HIS A 60 16.42 -0.48 4.97
C HIS A 60 16.68 -0.98 6.41
N TYR A 61 16.36 -2.26 6.65
CA TYR A 61 16.55 -2.97 7.93
C TYR A 61 15.82 -2.39 9.14
N ASN A 62 14.80 -1.56 8.93
CA ASN A 62 14.00 -0.96 10.00
C ASN A 62 12.57 -1.51 10.06
N ASP A 63 12.37 -2.78 9.70
CA ASP A 63 11.08 -3.48 9.70
C ASP A 63 10.33 -3.37 11.04
N ARG A 64 11.07 -3.32 12.16
CA ARG A 64 10.48 -3.09 13.49
C ARG A 64 9.66 -1.79 13.57
N LEU A 65 10.01 -0.77 12.78
CA LEU A 65 9.31 0.50 12.75
C LEU A 65 8.01 0.42 11.93
N THR A 66 7.93 -0.45 10.93
CA THR A 66 6.70 -0.57 10.11
C THR A 66 5.65 -1.45 10.79
N VAL A 67 6.08 -2.38 11.64
CA VAL A 67 5.18 -3.29 12.40
C VAL A 67 4.73 -2.72 13.74
N ALA A 68 5.53 -1.86 14.38
CA ALA A 68 5.18 -1.26 15.66
C ALA A 68 4.10 -0.16 15.55
N VAL A 69 3.73 0.23 14.33
CA VAL A 69 2.81 1.32 14.00
C VAL A 69 1.41 0.78 13.75
#